data_AF-X1PYL0-F1
#
_entry.id   AF-X1PYL0-F1
#
_cell.length_a   1.000
_cell.length_b   1.000
_cell.length_c   1.000
_cell.angle_alpha   90.00
_cell.angle_beta   90.00
_cell.angle_gamma   90.00
#
_symmetry.space_group_name_H-M   'P 1'
#
loop_
_entity.id
_entity.type
_entity.pdbx_description
1 polymer ?
#
loop_
_entity_poly.entity_id
_entity_poly.type
_entity_poly.pdbx_seq_one_letter_code
_entity_poly.pdbx_strand_id
1 'polypeptide(L)' 'VRASNTAAQSLYSKYGFTQAGVRRGYYTDNREDGVLMSLENIASAPVQANLQRLKQAHSQKWEIADYQVADSR' A
#
# COMPACT_ATOMS: atom_id res chain seq x y z
N VAL A 1 10.49 -2.42 -1.80
CA VAL A 1 10.17 -3.79 -2.27
C VAL A 1 11.27 -4.27 -3.20
N ARG A 2 11.59 -5.56 -3.23
CA ARG A 2 12.56 -6.15 -4.18
C ARG A 2 12.12 -5.89 -5.63
N ALA A 3 13.05 -5.50 -6.50
CA ALA A 3 12.76 -5.26 -7.92
C ALA A 3 12.22 -6.50 -8.64
N SER A 4 12.65 -7.71 -8.24
CA SER A 4 12.14 -8.97 -8.77
C SER A 4 10.75 -9.36 -8.27
N ASN A 5 10.29 -8.79 -7.15
CA ASN A 5 9.00 -9.14 -6.56
C ASN A 5 7.85 -8.37 -7.24
N THR A 6 7.56 -8.76 -8.47
CA THR A 6 6.50 -8.16 -9.30
C THR A 6 5.11 -8.36 -8.69
N ALA A 7 4.87 -9.49 -8.00
CA ALA A 7 3.60 -9.76 -7.32
C ALA A 7 3.30 -8.71 -6.24
N ALA A 8 4.27 -8.39 -5.38
CA ALA A 8 4.10 -7.35 -4.36
C ALA A 8 3.98 -5.95 -4.98
N GLN A 9 4.76 -5.65 -6.03
CA GLN A 9 4.66 -4.37 -6.73
C GLN A 9 3.26 -4.16 -7.34
N SER A 10 2.70 -5.20 -7.99
CA SER A 10 1.34 -5.19 -8.51
C SER A 10 0.29 -5.03 -7.42
N LEU A 11 0.48 -5.70 -6.28
CA LEU A 11 -0.39 -5.56 -5.11
C LEU A 11 -0.41 -4.11 -4.59
N TYR A 12 0.75 -3.49 -4.44
CA TYR A 12 0.85 -2.10 -3.97
C TYR A 12 0.25 -1.13 -5.00
N SER A 13 0.50 -1.36 -6.28
CA SER A 13 -0.09 -0.57 -7.37
C SER A 13 -1.62 -0.62 -7.35
N LYS A 14 -2.19 -1.81 -7.14
CA LYS A 14 -3.65 -2.01 -6.99
C LYS A 14 -4.27 -1.17 -5.85
N TYR A 15 -3.50 -0.91 -4.79
CA TYR A 15 -3.94 -0.12 -3.64
C TYR A 15 -3.51 1.35 -3.70
N GLY A 16 -3.00 1.82 -4.83
CA GLY A 16 -2.72 3.24 -5.07
C GLY A 16 -1.30 3.68 -4.75
N PHE A 17 -0.40 2.76 -4.39
CA PHE A 17 1.02 3.09 -4.28
C PHE A 17 1.62 3.31 -5.67
N THR A 18 2.50 4.28 -5.78
CA THR A 18 3.24 4.61 -7.01
C THR A 18 4.73 4.48 -6.77
N GLN A 19 5.51 4.25 -7.84
CA GLN A 19 6.96 4.19 -7.74
C GLN A 19 7.55 5.58 -7.50
N ALA A 20 8.27 5.76 -6.39
CA ALA A 20 8.96 7.02 -6.06
C ALA A 20 10.46 6.97 -6.33
N GLY A 21 11.04 5.79 -6.57
CA GLY A 21 12.44 5.65 -6.95
C GLY A 21 12.97 4.23 -6.90
N VAL A 22 14.27 4.09 -7.20
CA VAL A 22 15.00 2.83 -7.14
C VAL A 22 16.32 3.05 -6.40
N ARG A 23 16.60 2.20 -5.43
CA ARG A 23 17.88 2.13 -4.71
C ARG A 23 18.68 0.97 -5.26
N ARG A 24 19.76 1.26 -5.97
CA ARG A 24 20.61 0.24 -6.59
C ARG A 24 21.31 -0.61 -5.54
N GLY A 25 21.30 -1.93 -5.72
CA GLY A 25 21.97 -2.87 -4.82
C GLY A 25 21.56 -2.75 -3.35
N TYR A 26 20.31 -2.39 -3.09
CA TYR A 26 19.80 -2.09 -1.76
C TYR A 26 19.82 -3.31 -0.84
N TYR A 27 19.54 -4.50 -1.37
CA TYR A 27 19.60 -5.75 -0.61
C TYR A 27 21.03 -6.30 -0.59
N THR A 28 21.57 -6.53 0.61
CA THR A 28 22.98 -6.88 0.80
C THR A 28 23.32 -8.34 0.50
N ASP A 29 22.32 -9.21 0.51
CA ASP A 29 22.46 -10.65 0.28
C ASP A 29 22.72 -11.00 -1.19
N ASN A 30 22.06 -10.31 -2.12
CA ASN A 30 22.16 -10.59 -3.56
C ASN A 30 22.39 -9.35 -4.42
N ARG A 31 22.67 -8.18 -3.80
CA ARG A 31 22.82 -6.88 -4.46
C ARG A 31 21.65 -6.53 -5.36
N GLU A 32 20.45 -6.98 -5.00
CA GLU A 32 19.25 -6.65 -5.74
C GLU A 32 18.79 -5.22 -5.45
N ASP A 33 18.24 -4.59 -6.48
CA ASP A 33 17.66 -3.26 -6.39
C ASP A 33 16.40 -3.24 -5.51
N GLY A 34 16.26 -2.17 -4.75
CA GLY A 34 15.06 -1.86 -3.97
C GLY A 34 14.20 -0.83 -4.69
N VAL A 35 12.98 -1.19 -5.08
CA VAL A 35 11.98 -0.25 -5.58
C VAL A 35 11.32 0.43 -4.38
N LEU A 36 11.41 1.76 -4.33
CA LEU A 36 10.66 2.58 -3.39
C LEU A 36 9.27 2.85 -3.99
N MET A 37 8.24 2.43 -3.26
CA MET A 37 6.85 2.73 -3.61
C MET A 37 6.22 3.52 -2.47
N SER A 38 5.47 4.56 -2.80
CA SER A 38 4.82 5.45 -1.84
C SER A 38 3.37 5.67 -2.22
N LEU A 39 2.53 5.80 -1.21
CA LEU A 39 1.20 6.37 -1.37
C LEU A 39 1.32 7.89 -1.23
N GLU A 40 0.41 8.63 -1.86
CA GLU A 40 0.24 10.06 -1.56
C GLU A 40 -0.08 10.26 -0.07
N ASN A 41 -0.12 11.52 0.37
CA ASN A 41 -0.46 11.85 1.75
C ASN A 41 -1.73 11.09 2.17
N ILE A 42 -1.62 10.31 3.24
CA ILE A 42 -2.70 9.46 3.74
C ILE A 42 -3.95 10.28 4.08
N ALA A 43 -3.79 11.53 4.50
CA ALA A 43 -4.88 12.46 4.82
C ALA A 43 -5.46 13.17 3.58
N SER A 44 -4.90 12.97 2.39
CA SER A 44 -5.45 13.56 1.17
C SER A 44 -6.84 13.00 0.87
N ALA A 45 -7.72 13.85 0.35
CA ALA A 45 -9.07 13.48 -0.06
C ALA A 45 -9.14 12.23 -0.97
N PRO A 46 -8.33 12.09 -2.05
CA PRO A 46 -8.40 10.91 -2.92
C PRO A 46 -7.98 9.62 -2.19
N VAL A 47 -6.94 9.68 -1.36
CA VAL A 47 -6.48 8.50 -0.61
C VAL A 47 -7.51 8.09 0.44
N GLN A 48 -8.09 9.04 1.17
CA GLN A 48 -9.15 8.77 2.14
C GLN A 48 -10.38 8.14 1.46
N ALA A 49 -10.82 8.67 0.32
CA ALA A 49 -11.94 8.10 -0.43
C ALA A 49 -11.67 6.65 -0.87
N ASN A 50 -10.46 6.38 -1.40
CA ASN A 50 -10.08 5.02 -1.78
C ASN A 50 -10.00 4.08 -0.58
N LEU A 51 -9.44 4.54 0.55
CA LEU A 51 -9.35 3.76 1.77
C LEU A 51 -10.73 3.40 2.33
N GLN A 52 -11.69 4.33 2.35
CA GLN A 52 -13.05 4.07 2.80
C GLN A 52 -13.75 3.04 1.90
N ARG A 53 -13.59 3.15 0.58
CA ARG A 53 -14.10 2.15 -0.37
C ARG A 53 -13.53 0.76 -0.11
N LEU A 54 -12.22 0.68 0.17
CA LEU A 54 -11.56 -0.59 0.49
C LEU A 54 -12.07 -1.20 1.81
N LYS A 55 -12.30 -0.37 2.83
CA LYS A 55 -12.90 -0.80 4.10
C LYS A 55 -14.31 -1.36 3.90
N GLN A 56 -15.15 -0.66 3.13
CA GLN A 56 -16.50 -1.11 2.80
C GLN A 56 -16.50 -2.44 2.02
N ALA A 57 -15.65 -2.57 1.01
CA ALA A 57 -15.52 -3.81 0.26
C ALA A 57 -15.04 -4.97 1.15
N HIS A 58 -14.17 -4.69 2.13
CA HIS A 58 -13.72 -5.67 3.10
C HIS A 58 -14.84 -6.09 4.06
N SER A 59 -15.58 -5.15 4.65
CA SER A 59 -16.69 -5.48 5.56
C SER A 59 -17.80 -6.24 4.85
N GLN A 60 -18.16 -5.85 3.63
CA GLN A 60 -19.13 -6.58 2.80
C GLN A 60 -18.69 -8.01 2.50
N LYS A 61 -17.40 -8.23 2.23
CA LYS A 61 -16.88 -9.55 1.88
C LYS A 61 -16.83 -10.51 3.07
N TRP A 62 -16.57 -9.98 4.27
CA TRP A 62 -16.26 -10.80 5.44
C TRP A 62 -17.36 -10.76 6.51
N GLU A 63 -18.46 -10.03 6.30
CA GLU A 63 -19.56 -9.84 7.27
C GLU A 63 -19.09 -9.36 8.66
N ILE A 64 -17.91 -8.74 8.73
CA ILE A 64 -17.35 -8.18 9.96
C ILE A 64 -17.97 -6.79 10.16
N ALA A 65 -18.66 -6.60 11.28
CA ALA A 65 -19.15 -5.29 11.71
C ALA A 65 -17.99 -4.29 11.73
N ASP A 66 -18.21 -3.11 11.14
CA ASP A 66 -17.19 -2.10 10.85
C ASP A 66 -16.15 -1.97 11.96
N TYR A 67 -14.86 -2.03 11.58
CA TYR A 67 -13.76 -1.66 12.45
C TYR A 67 -13.99 -0.22 12.92
N GLN A 68 -14.54 -0.06 14.13
CA GLN A 68 -14.44 1.18 14.87
C GLN A 68 -12.96 1.35 15.21
N VAL A 69 -12.22 1.99 14.31
CA VAL A 69 -10.91 2.53 14.63
C VAL A 69 -11.18 3.58 15.69
N ALA A 70 -10.93 3.22 16.95
CA ALA A 70 -11.01 4.13 18.07
C ALA A 70 -10.11 5.33 17.77
N ASP A 71 -10.72 6.43 17.36
CA ASP A 71 -10.09 7.72 17.19
C ASP A 71 -9.66 8.18 18.59
N SER A 72 -8.46 7.76 18.97
CA SER A 72 -7.84 8.09 20.23
C SER A 72 -6.96 9.29 19.96
N ARG A 73 -7.55 10.47 20.17
CA ARG A 73 -6.94 11.78 20.47
C ARG A 73 -5.54 12.07 19.94
#